data_AF-A0A0D6LVK1-F1
#
_entry.id   AF-A0A0D6LVK1-F1
#
_cell.length_a   1.000
_cell.length_b   1.000
_cell.length_c   1.000
_cell.angle_alpha   90.00
_cell.angle_beta   90.00
_cell.angle_gamma   90.00
#
_symmetry.space_group_name_H-M   'P 1'
#
loop_
_entity.id
_entity.type
_entity.pdbx_description
1 polymer ?
#
loop_
_entity_poly.entity_id
_entity_poly.type
_entity_poly.pdbx_seq_one_letter_code
_entity_poly.pdbx_strand_id
1 'polypeptide(L)'
;MPPKQQPSKKAEQKRREKVIEDKTFGMKNKKGAQNQKYVQQIQNQLRNSNARAEQAKAAEAKKKKEMDELRDLNKLLRPVEQKVQRDVDPKSVVCAFFKSGMCHKGAKCKFSHDLAVEQKTQKKNLYVDSRDLKKEEEDNMENWDENKLNEVVNKKHGEANKKLNQTTIVCKYFIQAVEESKYGWFWECPNGGDKCIYRHCLPEG
;
A
#
# COMPACT_ATOMS: atom_id res chain seq x y z
N MET A 1 31.34 -19.88 -15.42
CA MET A 1 31.25 -20.60 -16.72
C MET A 1 30.45 -19.74 -17.68
N PRO A 2 30.96 -19.41 -18.88
CA PRO A 2 30.23 -18.56 -19.84
C PRO A 2 29.01 -19.30 -20.40
N PRO A 3 27.89 -18.61 -20.68
CA PRO A 3 26.70 -19.26 -21.23
C PRO A 3 27.02 -19.78 -22.63
N LYS A 4 26.87 -21.10 -22.83
CA LYS A 4 26.96 -21.75 -24.15
C LYS A 4 26.02 -21.03 -25.12
N GLN A 5 26.61 -20.43 -26.15
CA GLN A 5 25.89 -19.73 -27.22
C GLN A 5 24.83 -20.67 -27.82
N GLN A 6 23.57 -20.25 -27.77
CA GLN A 6 22.49 -20.94 -28.49
C GLN A 6 22.77 -20.87 -29.99
N PRO A 7 22.62 -21.97 -30.75
CA PRO A 7 22.72 -21.92 -32.20
C PRO A 7 21.67 -20.95 -32.76
N SER A 8 22.08 -20.13 -33.73
CA SER A 8 21.20 -19.09 -34.28
C SER A 8 19.92 -19.69 -34.87
N LYS A 9 18.78 -18.98 -34.73
CA LYS A 9 17.48 -19.38 -35.32
C LYS A 9 17.59 -19.75 -36.81
N LYS A 10 18.50 -19.08 -37.53
CA LYS A 10 18.80 -19.30 -38.95
C LYS A 10 19.53 -20.64 -39.22
N ALA A 11 20.38 -21.09 -38.29
CA ALA A 11 21.04 -22.39 -38.37
C ALA A 11 20.07 -23.55 -38.07
N GLU A 12 19.13 -23.34 -37.15
CA GLU A 12 18.06 -24.32 -36.87
C GLU A 12 17.07 -24.45 -38.03
N GLN A 13 16.67 -23.35 -38.67
CA GLN A 13 15.82 -23.37 -39.87
C GLN A 13 16.49 -24.10 -41.04
N LYS A 14 17.77 -23.83 -41.32
CA LYS A 14 18.53 -24.56 -42.36
C LYS A 14 18.67 -26.06 -42.06
N ARG A 15 18.85 -26.45 -40.80
CA ARG A 15 18.87 -27.88 -40.43
C ARG A 15 17.51 -28.54 -40.65
N ARG A 16 16.41 -27.82 -40.40
CA ARG A 16 15.03 -28.31 -40.63
C ARG A 16 14.72 -28.47 -42.11
N GLU A 17 15.12 -27.52 -42.95
CA GLU A 17 14.98 -27.62 -44.41
C GLU A 17 15.72 -28.85 -44.95
N LYS A 18 16.95 -29.09 -44.49
CA LYS A 18 17.72 -30.30 -44.85
C LYS A 18 17.03 -31.61 -44.43
N VAL A 19 16.48 -31.67 -43.21
CA VAL A 19 15.75 -32.87 -42.73
C VAL A 19 14.47 -33.11 -43.53
N ILE A 20 13.78 -32.04 -43.94
CA ILE A 20 12.61 -32.15 -44.82
C ILE A 20 13.04 -32.61 -46.20
N GLU A 21 14.09 -32.04 -46.77
CA GLU A 21 14.63 -32.44 -48.08
C GLU A 21 15.06 -33.90 -48.11
N ASP A 22 15.73 -34.38 -47.07
CA ASP A 22 16.23 -35.76 -46.94
C ASP A 22 15.09 -36.77 -46.77
N LYS A 23 14.12 -36.49 -45.89
CA LYS A 23 12.93 -37.36 -45.70
C LYS A 23 11.96 -37.36 -46.88
N THR A 24 12.05 -36.36 -47.75
CA THR A 24 11.22 -36.23 -48.96
C THR A 24 12.02 -36.50 -50.24
N PHE A 25 13.28 -36.92 -50.11
CA PHE A 25 14.18 -37.23 -51.22
C PHE A 25 13.68 -38.47 -51.96
N GLY A 26 13.67 -38.44 -53.29
CA GLY A 26 13.18 -39.54 -54.14
C GLY A 26 11.65 -39.63 -54.34
N MET A 27 10.84 -39.13 -53.42
CA MET A 27 9.36 -39.08 -53.59
C MET A 27 8.87 -37.90 -54.44
N LYS A 28 9.66 -36.82 -54.55
CA LYS A 28 9.31 -35.62 -55.34
C LYS A 28 9.36 -35.84 -56.85
N ASN A 29 10.14 -36.81 -57.34
CA ASN A 29 10.25 -37.12 -58.77
C ASN A 29 9.17 -38.08 -59.30
N LYS A 30 8.39 -38.73 -58.42
CA LYS A 30 7.24 -39.55 -58.80
C LYS A 30 5.96 -38.71 -58.68
N LYS A 31 5.49 -38.15 -59.80
CA LYS A 31 4.27 -37.30 -59.91
C LYS A 31 2.97 -38.09 -59.63
N GLY A 32 2.80 -38.62 -58.42
CA GLY A 32 1.60 -39.33 -57.98
C GLY A 32 0.90 -38.59 -56.83
N ALA A 33 -0.43 -38.47 -56.89
CA ALA A 33 -1.25 -37.76 -55.89
C ALA A 33 -1.09 -38.33 -54.46
N GLN A 34 -0.81 -39.63 -54.32
CA GLN A 34 -0.54 -40.26 -53.01
C GLN A 34 0.80 -39.82 -52.41
N ASN A 35 1.85 -39.69 -53.22
CA ASN A 35 3.17 -39.22 -52.74
C ASN A 35 3.12 -37.75 -52.33
N GLN A 36 2.34 -36.91 -53.04
CA GLN A 36 2.13 -35.51 -52.62
C GLN A 36 1.44 -35.40 -51.26
N LYS A 37 0.39 -36.21 -51.01
CA LYS A 37 -0.30 -36.25 -49.71
C LYS A 37 0.64 -36.69 -48.57
N TYR A 38 1.47 -37.70 -48.82
CA TYR A 38 2.45 -38.18 -47.83
C TYR A 38 3.52 -37.13 -47.51
N VAL A 39 4.05 -36.43 -48.52
CA VAL A 39 5.01 -35.32 -48.33
C VAL A 39 4.38 -34.17 -47.53
N GLN A 40 3.13 -33.81 -47.80
CA GLN A 40 2.41 -32.79 -47.02
C GLN A 40 2.17 -33.22 -45.57
N GLN A 41 1.83 -34.49 -45.34
CA GLN A 41 1.62 -35.02 -43.99
C GLN A 41 2.90 -34.97 -43.14
N ILE A 42 4.05 -35.38 -43.72
CA ILE A 42 5.35 -35.30 -43.04
C ILE A 42 5.72 -33.83 -42.75
N GLN A 43 5.53 -32.93 -43.71
CA GLN A 43 5.80 -31.50 -43.50
C GLN A 43 4.93 -30.90 -42.38
N ASN A 44 3.64 -31.24 -42.32
CA ASN A 44 2.75 -30.76 -41.26
C ASN A 44 3.09 -31.33 -39.89
N GLN A 45 3.52 -32.60 -39.81
CA GLN A 45 3.90 -33.23 -38.55
C GLN A 45 5.16 -32.57 -37.94
N LEU A 46 6.16 -32.23 -38.76
CA LEU A 46 7.33 -31.48 -38.30
C LEU A 46 7.02 -30.01 -37.96
N ARG A 47 6.09 -29.35 -38.67
CA ARG A 47 5.67 -27.97 -38.37
C ARG A 47 4.91 -27.88 -37.04
N ASN A 48 3.93 -28.77 -36.80
CA ASN A 48 3.11 -28.75 -35.59
C ASN A 48 3.91 -29.08 -34.32
N SER A 49 4.85 -30.04 -34.37
CA SER A 49 5.70 -30.36 -33.23
C SER A 49 6.57 -29.17 -32.79
N ASN A 50 7.03 -28.36 -33.74
CA ASN A 50 7.86 -27.19 -33.45
C ASN A 50 7.04 -25.99 -32.97
N ALA A 51 5.85 -25.77 -33.54
CA ALA A 51 4.94 -24.70 -33.12
C ALA A 51 4.57 -24.82 -31.63
N ARG A 52 4.33 -26.05 -31.15
CA ARG A 52 4.01 -26.32 -29.74
C ARG A 52 5.21 -26.08 -28.81
N ALA A 53 6.42 -26.45 -29.24
CA ALA A 53 7.65 -26.20 -28.49
C ALA A 53 8.00 -24.70 -28.42
N GLU A 54 7.73 -23.94 -29.49
CA GLU A 54 7.97 -22.49 -29.53
C GLU A 54 6.93 -21.72 -28.69
N GLN A 55 5.66 -22.14 -28.70
CA GLN A 55 4.63 -21.59 -27.81
C GLN A 55 4.92 -21.85 -26.32
N ALA A 56 5.40 -23.04 -25.96
CA ALA A 56 5.78 -23.35 -24.58
C ALA A 56 6.94 -22.46 -24.10
N LYS A 57 7.98 -22.27 -24.93
CA LYS A 57 9.10 -21.37 -24.61
C LYS A 57 8.67 -19.90 -24.53
N ALA A 58 7.75 -19.46 -25.39
CA ALA A 58 7.21 -18.10 -25.34
C ALA A 58 6.37 -17.87 -24.08
N ALA A 59 5.57 -18.85 -23.64
CA ALA A 59 4.80 -18.76 -22.41
C ALA A 59 5.70 -18.75 -21.16
N GLU A 60 6.75 -19.56 -21.14
CA GLU A 60 7.73 -19.59 -20.04
C GLU A 60 8.53 -18.28 -19.96
N ALA A 61 8.93 -17.73 -21.12
CA ALA A 61 9.59 -16.42 -21.18
C ALA A 61 8.69 -15.27 -20.72
N LYS A 62 7.38 -15.33 -21.02
CA LYS A 62 6.41 -14.36 -20.49
C LYS A 62 6.26 -14.47 -18.98
N LYS A 63 6.07 -15.69 -18.44
CA LYS A 63 5.99 -15.92 -16.99
C LYS A 63 7.24 -15.47 -16.26
N LYS A 64 8.42 -15.69 -16.84
CA LYS A 64 9.68 -15.25 -16.24
C LYS A 64 9.79 -13.72 -16.20
N LYS A 65 9.42 -13.04 -17.29
CA LYS A 65 9.39 -11.57 -17.33
C LYS A 65 8.43 -10.99 -16.29
N GLU A 66 7.24 -11.56 -16.20
CA GLU A 66 6.22 -11.13 -15.22
C GLU A 66 6.71 -11.33 -13.77
N MET A 67 7.38 -12.45 -13.48
CA MET A 67 8.02 -12.68 -12.17
C MET A 67 9.17 -11.70 -11.88
N ASP A 68 10.01 -11.41 -12.86
CA ASP A 68 11.10 -10.44 -12.72
C ASP A 68 10.54 -9.01 -12.51
N GLU A 69 9.49 -8.63 -13.23
CA GLU A 69 8.77 -7.36 -13.04
C GLU A 69 8.12 -7.25 -11.65
N LEU A 70 7.46 -8.31 -11.16
CA LEU A 70 6.93 -8.36 -9.80
C LEU A 70 8.04 -8.19 -8.74
N ARG A 71 9.21 -8.78 -8.98
CA ARG A 71 10.35 -8.67 -8.07
C ARG A 71 10.93 -7.27 -8.05
N ASP A 72 11.03 -6.61 -9.20
CA ASP A 72 11.49 -5.23 -9.29
C ASP A 72 10.51 -4.25 -8.63
N LEU A 73 9.20 -4.45 -8.81
CA LEU A 73 8.17 -3.68 -8.09
C LEU A 73 8.28 -3.83 -6.57
N ASN A 74 8.49 -5.06 -6.07
CA ASN A 74 8.66 -5.30 -4.64
C ASN A 74 9.94 -4.62 -4.10
N LYS A 75 11.02 -4.58 -4.89
CA LYS A 75 12.26 -3.89 -4.53
C LYS A 75 12.09 -2.38 -4.42
N LEU A 76 11.27 -1.78 -5.31
CA LEU A 76 10.93 -0.36 -5.27
C LEU A 76 10.01 -0.01 -4.10
N LEU A 77 9.06 -0.89 -3.75
CA LEU A 77 8.12 -0.69 -2.65
C LEU A 77 8.70 -1.01 -1.27
N ARG A 78 9.97 -1.45 -1.20
CA ARG A 78 10.61 -1.83 0.07
C ARG A 78 10.67 -0.61 1.00
N PRO A 79 10.13 -0.71 2.23
CA PRO A 79 10.20 0.40 3.18
C PRO A 79 11.63 0.83 3.46
N VAL A 80 11.86 2.14 3.46
CA VAL A 80 13.14 2.77 3.84
C VAL A 80 13.46 2.42 5.30
N GLU A 81 14.73 2.19 5.61
CA GLU A 81 15.17 1.88 6.98
C GLU A 81 14.82 3.01 7.95
N GLN A 82 14.03 2.66 8.98
CA GLN A 82 13.55 3.59 9.99
C GLN A 82 14.68 4.00 10.93
N LYS A 83 15.15 5.24 10.83
CA LYS A 83 16.10 5.85 11.77
C LYS A 83 15.30 6.44 12.93
N VAL A 84 15.53 5.93 14.13
CA VAL A 84 14.92 6.43 15.38
C VAL A 84 15.90 7.37 16.07
N GLN A 85 15.40 8.45 16.69
CA GLN A 85 16.20 9.39 17.47
C GLN A 85 16.83 8.69 18.68
N ARG A 86 17.98 9.20 19.15
CA ARG A 86 18.83 8.51 20.16
C ARG A 86 18.14 8.31 21.52
N ASP A 87 17.13 9.13 21.83
CA ASP A 87 16.41 9.11 23.11
C ASP A 87 15.12 8.27 23.11
N VAL A 88 14.78 7.60 22.01
CA VAL A 88 13.54 6.81 21.90
C VAL A 88 13.86 5.31 21.84
N ASP A 89 13.32 4.55 22.79
CA ASP A 89 13.44 3.10 22.84
C ASP A 89 12.97 2.46 21.52
N PRO A 90 13.81 1.69 20.81
CA PRO A 90 13.46 1.15 19.50
C PRO A 90 12.23 0.26 19.50
N LYS A 91 11.92 -0.37 20.65
CA LYS A 91 10.78 -1.27 20.83
C LYS A 91 9.48 -0.52 21.15
N SER A 92 9.52 0.78 21.36
CA SER A 92 8.34 1.65 21.44
C SER A 92 7.86 2.11 20.06
N VAL A 93 8.61 1.82 18.99
CA VAL A 93 8.24 2.18 17.62
C VAL A 93 7.88 0.93 16.83
N VAL A 94 6.79 0.98 16.06
CA VAL A 94 6.36 -0.13 15.21
C VAL A 94 7.36 -0.35 14.07
N CYS A 95 7.60 -1.62 13.74
CA CYS A 95 8.48 -2.01 12.66
C CYS A 95 7.85 -1.70 11.29
N ALA A 96 8.45 -0.81 10.50
CA ALA A 96 8.00 -0.51 9.15
C ALA A 96 7.89 -1.75 8.25
N PHE A 97 8.81 -2.71 8.39
CA PHE A 97 8.77 -3.98 7.64
C PHE A 97 7.68 -4.92 8.13
N PHE A 98 7.28 -4.85 9.40
CA PHE A 98 6.18 -5.65 9.91
C PHE A 98 4.85 -5.10 9.42
N LYS A 99 4.71 -3.76 9.44
CA LYS A 99 3.56 -3.06 8.87
C LYS A 99 3.35 -3.38 7.39
N SER A 100 4.43 -3.55 6.63
CA SER A 100 4.37 -3.96 5.21
C SER A 100 4.26 -5.47 5.00
N GLY A 101 4.34 -6.30 6.04
CA GLY A 101 4.30 -7.76 5.93
C GLY A 101 5.59 -8.43 5.44
N MET A 102 6.71 -7.70 5.39
CA MET A 102 8.03 -8.19 4.92
C MET A 102 9.04 -8.41 6.06
N CYS A 103 8.62 -8.40 7.32
CA CYS A 103 9.53 -8.61 8.44
C CYS A 103 9.74 -10.11 8.74
N HIS A 104 10.94 -10.61 8.50
CA HIS A 104 11.35 -11.99 8.84
C HIS A 104 11.89 -12.17 10.27
N LYS A 105 12.00 -11.08 11.05
CA LYS A 105 12.65 -11.09 12.38
C LYS A 105 11.72 -11.52 13.52
N GLY A 106 10.41 -11.53 13.30
CA GLY A 106 9.40 -11.91 14.30
C GLY A 106 9.61 -11.19 15.64
N ALA A 107 9.50 -11.93 16.75
CA ALA A 107 9.66 -11.39 18.11
C ALA A 107 11.07 -10.87 18.46
N LYS A 108 12.08 -11.22 17.66
CA LYS A 108 13.48 -10.75 17.84
C LYS A 108 13.76 -9.45 17.07
N CYS A 109 12.74 -8.83 16.49
CA CYS A 109 12.88 -7.55 15.79
C CYS A 109 13.31 -6.44 16.76
N LYS A 110 14.14 -5.50 16.28
CA LYS A 110 14.56 -4.30 17.02
C LYS A 110 13.37 -3.36 17.29
N PHE A 111 12.35 -3.43 16.43
CA PHE A 111 11.15 -2.61 16.47
C PHE A 111 9.92 -3.44 16.87
N SER A 112 8.89 -2.80 17.42
CA SER A 112 7.68 -3.48 17.87
C SER A 112 6.89 -4.09 16.71
N HIS A 113 6.30 -5.26 16.94
CA HIS A 113 5.33 -5.91 16.04
C HIS A 113 3.89 -5.79 16.59
N ASP A 114 3.66 -4.88 17.53
CA ASP A 114 2.34 -4.59 18.06
C ASP A 114 1.76 -3.35 17.38
N LEU A 115 0.67 -3.50 16.61
CA LEU A 115 0.00 -2.39 15.93
C LEU A 115 -0.66 -1.42 16.91
N ALA A 116 -0.97 -1.87 18.14
CA ALA A 116 -1.55 -1.00 19.16
C ALA A 116 -0.60 0.13 19.59
N VAL A 117 0.70 -0.04 19.35
CA VAL A 117 1.72 0.97 19.64
C VAL A 117 1.67 2.14 18.67
N GLU A 118 1.26 1.92 17.40
CA GLU A 118 1.16 2.99 16.40
C GLU A 118 -0.03 3.92 16.66
N GLN A 119 -1.16 3.40 17.14
CA GLN A 119 -2.35 4.22 17.41
C GLN A 119 -2.10 5.30 18.47
N LYS A 120 -1.20 5.05 19.42
CA LYS A 120 -0.80 6.02 20.45
C LYS A 120 -0.03 7.23 19.90
N THR A 121 0.42 7.17 18.64
CA THR A 121 1.19 8.24 17.99
C THR A 121 0.35 9.11 17.04
N GLN A 122 -0.95 8.83 16.90
CA GLN A 122 -1.82 9.67 16.07
C GLN A 122 -1.83 11.09 16.63
N LYS A 123 -1.33 12.04 15.83
CA LYS A 123 -1.28 13.45 16.20
C LYS A 123 -2.71 13.96 16.27
N LYS A 124 -3.06 14.47 17.45
CA LYS A 124 -4.29 15.20 17.69
C LYS A 124 -4.42 16.35 16.69
N ASN A 125 -5.60 16.55 16.12
CA ASN A 125 -5.82 17.64 15.15
C ASN A 125 -5.52 18.99 15.83
N LEU A 126 -4.67 19.82 15.21
CA LEU A 126 -4.23 21.11 15.76
C LEU A 126 -5.25 22.23 15.57
N TYR A 127 -6.21 22.06 14.66
CA TYR A 127 -7.15 23.08 14.25
C TYR A 127 -8.53 22.90 14.87
N VAL A 128 -8.78 21.75 15.50
CA VAL A 128 -10.05 21.43 16.14
C VAL A 128 -9.84 21.26 17.64
N ASP A 129 -10.56 22.04 18.45
CA ASP A 129 -10.54 21.91 19.90
C ASP A 129 -11.30 20.62 20.28
N SER A 130 -10.71 19.81 21.15
CA SER A 130 -11.31 18.52 21.56
C SER A 130 -12.62 18.65 22.28
N ARG A 131 -12.87 19.84 22.85
CA ARG A 131 -14.11 20.14 23.54
C ARG A 131 -15.27 20.36 22.58
N ASP A 132 -14.98 20.80 21.35
CA ASP A 132 -16.01 20.94 20.32
C ASP A 132 -16.41 19.56 19.80
N LEU A 133 -15.45 18.67 19.53
CA LEU A 133 -15.74 17.29 19.08
C LEU A 133 -16.60 16.51 20.08
N LYS A 134 -16.25 16.54 21.38
CA LYS A 134 -17.06 15.90 22.43
C LYS A 134 -18.49 16.46 22.47
N LYS A 135 -18.62 17.77 22.27
CA LYS A 135 -19.93 18.44 22.31
C LYS A 135 -20.76 18.09 21.07
N GLU A 136 -20.17 18.01 19.89
CA GLU A 136 -20.86 17.59 18.66
C GLU A 136 -21.35 16.15 18.73
N GLU A 137 -20.57 15.25 19.35
CA GLU A 137 -21.00 13.87 19.62
C GLU A 137 -22.16 13.80 20.61
N GLU A 138 -22.14 14.63 21.66
CA GLU A 138 -23.20 14.65 22.70
C GLU A 138 -24.48 15.39 22.26
N ASP A 139 -24.39 16.41 21.40
CA ASP A 139 -25.53 17.24 20.95
C ASP A 139 -26.24 16.68 19.69
N ASN A 140 -25.98 15.41 19.30
CA ASN A 140 -26.66 14.77 18.15
C ASN A 140 -28.19 14.77 18.34
N MET A 141 -28.92 15.27 17.32
CA MET A 141 -30.36 15.54 17.35
C MET A 141 -31.23 14.32 17.73
N GLU A 142 -30.72 13.11 17.55
CA GLU A 142 -31.40 11.85 17.90
C GLU A 142 -31.40 11.55 19.40
N ASN A 143 -30.53 12.18 20.20
CA ASN A 143 -30.42 11.99 21.66
C ASN A 143 -31.13 13.11 22.46
N TRP A 144 -32.00 13.89 21.82
CA TRP A 144 -32.72 15.00 22.47
C TRP A 144 -34.01 14.52 23.13
N ASP A 145 -33.99 14.33 24.45
CA ASP A 145 -35.18 14.06 25.25
C ASP A 145 -36.09 15.30 25.41
N GLU A 146 -37.37 15.11 25.75
CA GLU A 146 -38.36 16.18 26.00
C GLU A 146 -37.88 17.23 27.02
N ASN A 147 -37.09 16.82 28.00
CA ASN A 147 -36.47 17.74 28.97
C ASN A 147 -35.41 18.64 28.34
N LYS A 148 -34.61 18.12 27.40
CA LYS A 148 -33.61 18.91 26.67
C LYS A 148 -34.26 19.87 25.69
N LEU A 149 -35.34 19.43 25.06
CA LEU A 149 -36.18 20.27 24.20
C LEU A 149 -36.79 21.44 24.98
N ASN A 150 -37.37 21.17 26.15
CA ASN A 150 -37.89 22.22 27.05
C ASN A 150 -36.77 23.16 27.57
N GLU A 151 -35.59 22.63 27.89
CA GLU A 151 -34.45 23.45 28.31
C GLU A 151 -34.01 24.42 27.19
N VAL A 152 -34.01 23.97 25.94
CA VAL A 152 -33.60 24.78 24.77
C VAL A 152 -34.66 25.81 24.39
N VAL A 153 -35.94 25.47 24.48
CA VAL A 153 -37.06 26.43 24.30
C VAL A 153 -37.01 27.51 25.39
N ASN A 154 -36.77 27.12 26.65
CA ASN A 154 -36.61 28.08 27.75
C ASN A 154 -35.34 28.93 27.59
N LYS A 155 -34.22 28.36 27.10
CA LYS A 155 -32.99 29.12 26.77
C LYS A 155 -33.15 30.10 25.63
N LYS A 156 -34.07 29.85 24.69
CA LYS A 156 -34.39 30.78 23.60
C LYS A 156 -35.18 32.00 24.07
N HIS A 157 -35.89 31.91 25.20
CA HIS A 157 -36.70 33.00 25.75
C HIS A 157 -36.19 33.59 27.08
N GLY A 158 -35.26 32.93 27.78
CA GLY A 158 -34.66 33.38 29.03
C GLY A 158 -33.14 33.50 28.94
N GLU A 159 -32.67 34.75 29.06
CA GLU A 159 -31.30 35.14 29.41
C GLU A 159 -30.17 34.78 28.44
N ALA A 160 -29.80 35.79 27.66
CA ALA A 160 -28.49 35.91 27.05
C ALA A 160 -27.36 35.72 28.09
N ASN A 161 -26.32 34.97 27.71
CA ASN A 161 -24.96 35.03 28.26
C ASN A 161 -24.67 34.42 29.66
N LYS A 162 -24.96 33.13 29.87
CA LYS A 162 -24.36 32.37 31.00
C LYS A 162 -23.76 31.01 30.61
N LYS A 163 -23.27 30.87 29.38
CA LYS A 163 -22.18 29.94 29.08
C LYS A 163 -20.95 30.82 28.90
N LEU A 164 -20.04 30.80 29.87
CA LEU A 164 -18.75 31.49 29.84
C LEU A 164 -18.09 31.12 28.51
N ASN A 165 -18.19 32.07 27.59
CA ASN A 165 -17.71 32.04 26.22
C ASN A 165 -16.25 31.62 26.26
N GLN A 166 -15.96 30.42 25.75
CA GLN A 166 -14.61 30.11 25.32
C GLN A 166 -14.13 31.29 24.48
N THR A 167 -13.08 31.93 24.94
CA THR A 167 -12.53 33.08 24.23
C THR A 167 -12.02 32.58 22.88
N THR A 168 -12.21 33.37 21.82
CA THR A 168 -11.59 33.09 20.51
C THR A 168 -10.06 33.17 20.55
N ILE A 169 -9.51 33.63 21.68
CA ILE A 169 -8.09 33.75 21.97
C ILE A 169 -7.51 32.36 22.24
N VAL A 170 -6.42 32.06 21.56
CA VAL A 170 -5.66 30.82 21.72
C VAL A 170 -4.94 30.79 23.06
N CYS A 171 -4.93 29.65 23.74
CA CYS A 171 -4.22 29.49 24.99
C CYS A 171 -2.70 29.58 24.80
N LYS A 172 -2.03 30.39 25.63
CA LYS A 172 -0.56 30.51 25.62
C LYS A 172 0.15 29.17 25.84
N TYR A 173 -0.35 28.35 26.76
CA TYR A 173 0.25 27.04 27.06
C TYR A 173 0.06 26.04 25.91
N PHE A 174 -1.01 26.18 25.14
CA PHE A 174 -1.22 25.40 23.93
C PHE A 174 -0.20 25.76 22.86
N ILE A 175 0.03 27.05 22.62
CA ILE A 175 1.06 27.51 21.66
C ILE A 175 2.44 26.96 22.05
N GLN A 176 2.81 27.08 23.33
CA GLN A 176 4.07 26.54 23.84
C GLN A 176 4.17 25.01 23.66
N ALA A 177 3.09 24.27 23.92
CA ALA A 177 3.08 22.82 23.75
C ALA A 177 3.18 22.39 22.27
N VAL A 178 2.61 23.18 21.36
CA VAL A 178 2.74 22.97 19.92
C VAL A 178 4.17 23.27 19.46
N GLU A 179 4.76 24.38 19.92
CA GLU A 179 6.17 24.74 19.62
C GLU A 179 7.14 23.67 20.12
N GLU A 180 6.93 23.15 21.33
CA GLU A 180 7.76 22.09 21.91
C GLU A 180 7.41 20.68 21.37
N SER A 181 6.46 20.56 20.43
CA SER A 181 5.96 19.27 19.90
C SER A 181 5.47 18.29 20.98
N LYS A 182 5.05 18.81 22.14
CA LYS A 182 4.51 18.05 23.27
C LYS A 182 2.99 17.95 23.23
N TYR A 183 2.32 18.69 22.35
CA TYR A 183 0.87 18.60 22.16
C TYR A 183 0.48 17.24 21.58
N GLY A 184 -0.45 16.54 22.25
CA GLY A 184 -0.85 15.19 21.88
C GLY A 184 -1.94 14.60 22.76
N TRP A 185 -2.07 13.27 22.74
CA TRP A 185 -3.13 12.54 23.45
C TRP A 185 -3.09 12.72 24.97
N PHE A 186 -1.89 12.84 25.56
CA PHE A 186 -1.69 12.99 27.00
C PHE A 186 -1.42 14.44 27.43
N TRP A 187 -1.56 15.41 26.52
CA TRP A 187 -1.33 16.80 26.87
C TRP A 187 -2.58 17.41 27.50
N GLU A 188 -2.46 17.83 28.75
CA GLU A 188 -3.49 18.59 29.47
C GLU A 188 -3.02 20.02 29.68
N CYS A 189 -3.91 20.98 29.42
CA CYS A 189 -3.59 22.37 29.63
C CYS A 189 -3.41 22.65 31.14
N PRO A 190 -2.28 23.23 31.58
CA PRO A 190 -2.07 23.56 32.99
C PRO A 190 -3.06 24.63 33.51
N ASN A 191 -3.74 25.35 32.62
CA ASN A 191 -4.80 26.32 32.96
C ASN A 191 -6.19 25.67 33.13
N GLY A 192 -6.24 24.39 33.52
CA GLY A 192 -7.49 23.69 33.85
C GLY A 192 -7.98 22.67 32.82
N GLY A 193 -7.10 22.15 31.94
CA GLY A 193 -7.43 21.09 30.99
C GLY A 193 -8.63 21.44 30.11
N ASP A 194 -9.69 20.63 30.19
CA ASP A 194 -10.94 20.85 29.45
C ASP A 194 -11.73 22.10 29.92
N LYS A 195 -11.44 22.63 31.12
CA LYS A 195 -12.09 23.83 31.68
C LYS A 195 -11.38 25.16 31.33
N CYS A 196 -10.31 25.11 30.54
CA CYS A 196 -9.56 26.31 30.17
C CYS A 196 -10.47 27.33 29.45
N ILE A 197 -10.40 28.61 29.81
CA ILE A 197 -11.20 29.67 29.15
C ILE A 197 -10.73 30.02 27.74
N TYR A 198 -9.52 29.59 27.38
CA TYR A 198 -8.87 29.86 26.09
C TYR A 198 -8.99 28.66 25.15
N ARG A 199 -8.93 28.90 23.84
CA ARG A 199 -8.99 27.82 22.84
C ARG A 199 -7.69 27.02 22.74
N HIS A 200 -7.80 25.71 22.57
CA HIS A 200 -6.69 24.79 22.34
C HIS A 200 -6.64 24.34 20.88
N CYS A 201 -6.77 25.30 19.98
CA CYS A 201 -6.65 25.09 18.54
C CYS A 201 -5.95 26.30 17.91
N LEU A 202 -5.22 26.07 16.83
CA LEU A 202 -4.69 27.15 16.02
C LEU A 202 -5.85 27.82 15.25
N PRO A 203 -5.83 29.16 15.10
CA PRO A 203 -6.82 29.85 14.29
C PRO A 203 -6.65 29.43 12.83
N GLU A 204 -7.78 29.33 12.11
CA GLU A 204 -7.79 29.15 10.66
C GLU A 204 -7.18 30.41 10.02
N GLY A 205 -6.17 30.22 9.17
CA GLY A 205 -5.44 31.29 8.50
C GLY A 205 -6.08 31.74 7.19
#